data_AF-A0A7J8M2D9-F1
#
_entry.id   AF-A0A7J8M2D9-F1
#
_cell.length_a   1.000
_cell.length_b   1.000
_cell.length_c   1.000
_cell.angle_alpha   90.00
_cell.angle_beta   90.00
_cell.angle_gamma   90.00
#
_symmetry.space_group_name_H-M   'P 1'
#
loop_
_entity.id
_entity.type
_entity.pdbx_description
1 polymer ?
#
loop_
_entity_poly.entity_id
_entity_poly.type
_entity_poly.pdbx_seq_one_letter_code
_entity_poly.pdbx_strand_id
1 'polypeptide(L)'
;MVLAMESLNRLLHCWILLISLLLVVNGQFPTTLEGPFKPVTVPVNYSIIGPVTSLPVNDNPPLSPEIEFQPQQISLSLSSDLSSVWVSWITGEYQIGDDIEPLDPQSVASVVQYGVYKSGRNNLAAGSSFIYSQQYPNEDPNNYTSGIIHRVLVTGLDPDTMYEYQCGDPSIPAMSEVHYFRTMPSPPKDYPSRVAVVGGLGLTYNTSTTISHMAANHPDLALLVGDLSFADLYCTNGTLCDFQNCSFPQSPLQETYQPRWDHWGR
;
A
#
# COMPACT_ATOMS: atom_id res chain seq x y z
N MET A 1 36.97 13.88 42.16
CA MET A 1 35.52 14.17 42.20
C MET A 1 34.80 13.70 40.93
N VAL A 2 35.33 13.97 39.73
CA VAL A 2 34.75 13.57 38.43
C VAL A 2 34.62 12.04 38.26
N LEU A 3 35.65 11.26 38.61
CA LEU A 3 35.61 9.79 38.49
C LEU A 3 34.57 9.11 39.40
N ALA A 4 34.28 9.68 40.57
CA ALA A 4 33.26 9.14 41.48
C ALA A 4 31.84 9.41 40.97
N MET A 5 31.62 10.55 40.29
CA MET A 5 30.35 10.89 39.67
C MET A 5 30.04 9.99 38.46
N GLU A 6 31.04 9.66 37.63
CA GLU A 6 30.84 8.72 36.52
C GLU A 6 30.51 7.29 36.98
N SER A 7 31.17 6.82 38.04
CA SER A 7 30.88 5.53 38.66
C SER A 7 29.44 5.46 39.18
N LEU A 8 28.99 6.51 39.87
CA LEU A 8 27.63 6.60 40.41
C LEU A 8 26.58 6.64 39.29
N ASN A 9 26.88 7.34 38.18
CA ASN A 9 25.99 7.42 37.02
C ASN A 9 25.86 6.08 36.28
N ARG A 10 26.96 5.33 36.11
CA ARG A 10 26.92 3.99 35.49
C ARG A 10 26.14 2.99 36.35
N LEU A 11 26.32 3.05 37.67
CA LEU A 11 25.53 2.26 38.61
C LEU A 11 24.04 2.62 38.49
N LEU A 12 23.69 3.91 38.50
CA LEU A 12 22.30 4.35 38.37
C LEU A 12 21.65 3.84 37.05
N HIS A 13 22.37 3.91 35.93
CA HIS A 13 21.88 3.36 34.65
C HIS A 13 21.71 1.84 34.68
N CYS A 14 22.65 1.10 35.28
CA CYS A 14 22.51 -0.34 35.46
C CYS A 14 21.31 -0.69 36.35
N TRP A 15 21.07 0.07 37.42
CA TRP A 15 19.92 -0.11 38.31
C TRP A 15 18.59 0.20 37.61
N ILE A 16 18.52 1.25 36.78
CA ILE A 16 17.33 1.57 35.97
C ILE A 16 17.04 0.45 34.96
N LEU A 17 18.08 -0.08 34.29
CA LEU A 17 17.95 -1.20 33.36
C LEU A 17 17.54 -2.51 34.07
N LEU A 18 18.04 -2.74 35.28
CA LEU A 18 17.67 -3.88 36.11
C LEU A 18 16.21 -3.77 36.58
N ILE A 19 15.77 -2.57 36.98
CA ILE A 19 14.40 -2.30 37.40
C ILE A 19 13.42 -2.42 36.22
N SER A 20 13.80 -1.98 35.02
CA SER A 20 12.98 -2.18 33.82
C SER A 20 12.89 -3.65 33.40
N LEU A 21 13.94 -4.45 33.64
CA LEU A 21 13.93 -5.91 33.47
C LEU A 21 13.12 -6.64 34.56
N LEU A 22 13.00 -6.07 35.77
CA LEU A 22 12.22 -6.62 36.88
C LEU A 22 10.74 -6.25 36.82
N LEU A 23 10.38 -5.17 36.13
CA LEU A 23 9.00 -4.84 35.77
C LEU A 23 8.55 -5.67 34.55
N VAL A 24 8.61 -6.99 34.70
CA VAL A 24 7.82 -7.88 33.83
C VAL A 24 6.38 -7.64 34.21
N VAL A 25 5.68 -6.82 33.43
CA VAL A 25 4.22 -6.80 33.44
C VAL A 25 3.81 -8.20 32.99
N ASN A 26 3.55 -9.08 33.96
CA ASN A 26 2.94 -10.38 33.74
C ASN A 26 1.48 -10.14 33.33
N GLY A 27 1.28 -9.63 32.11
CA GLY A 27 -0.01 -9.64 31.46
C GLY A 27 -0.34 -11.10 31.19
N GLN A 28 -1.18 -11.71 32.00
CA GLN A 28 -1.80 -12.98 31.64
C GLN A 28 -2.68 -12.70 30.43
N PHE A 29 -2.14 -12.94 29.24
CA PHE A 29 -2.91 -12.85 28.01
C PHE A 29 -3.80 -14.10 27.93
N PRO A 30 -5.12 -13.93 27.81
CA PRO A 30 -6.02 -15.07 27.67
C PRO A 30 -5.67 -15.88 26.42
N THR A 31 -5.61 -17.20 26.53
CA THR A 31 -5.27 -18.10 25.41
C THR A 31 -6.46 -18.93 24.95
N THR A 32 -6.59 -19.18 23.65
CA THR A 32 -7.70 -19.99 23.12
C THR A 32 -7.67 -21.45 23.57
N LEU A 33 -6.55 -21.91 24.16
CA LEU A 33 -6.43 -23.21 24.82
C LEU A 33 -7.38 -23.35 26.03
N GLU A 34 -7.79 -22.23 26.62
CA GLU A 34 -8.71 -22.19 27.78
C GLU A 34 -10.19 -22.25 27.38
N GLY A 35 -10.49 -22.28 26.07
CA GLY A 35 -11.84 -22.26 25.52
C GLY A 35 -12.33 -20.85 25.16
N PRO A 36 -13.64 -20.70 24.83
CA PRO A 36 -14.19 -19.42 24.39
C PRO A 36 -14.28 -18.43 25.56
N PHE A 37 -13.89 -17.18 25.31
CA PHE A 37 -14.04 -16.09 26.27
C PHE A 37 -15.46 -15.55 26.29
N LYS A 38 -15.83 -14.92 27.42
CA LYS A 38 -17.10 -14.17 27.50
C LYS A 38 -17.07 -13.01 26.49
N PRO A 39 -18.14 -12.80 25.70
CA PRO A 39 -18.21 -11.66 24.80
C PRO A 39 -18.04 -10.33 25.53
N VAL A 40 -17.24 -9.42 24.97
CA VAL A 40 -16.99 -8.08 25.49
C VAL A 40 -17.39 -7.07 24.42
N THR A 41 -18.15 -6.04 24.82
CA THR A 41 -18.47 -4.89 23.98
C THR A 41 -17.87 -3.64 24.61
N VAL A 42 -17.00 -2.96 23.87
CA VAL A 42 -16.43 -1.68 24.30
C VAL A 42 -17.50 -0.58 24.10
N PRO A 43 -17.83 0.22 25.13
CA PRO A 43 -18.78 1.31 24.98
C PRO A 43 -18.35 2.32 23.92
N VAL A 44 -19.32 2.85 23.17
CA VAL A 44 -19.06 3.86 22.15
C VAL A 44 -18.58 5.15 22.82
N ASN A 45 -17.44 5.66 22.37
CA ASN A 45 -16.97 6.99 22.76
C ASN A 45 -17.47 8.03 21.76
N TYR A 46 -18.54 8.75 22.11
CA TYR A 46 -19.11 9.78 21.24
C TYR A 46 -18.24 11.03 21.08
N SER A 47 -17.23 11.25 21.93
CA SER A 47 -16.36 12.43 21.84
C SER A 47 -15.39 12.40 20.66
N ILE A 48 -15.19 11.22 20.05
CA ILE A 48 -14.27 11.02 18.92
C ILE A 48 -15.01 10.82 17.60
N ILE A 49 -16.35 10.87 17.61
CA ILE A 49 -17.16 10.74 16.41
C ILE A 49 -17.27 12.10 15.74
N GLY A 50 -16.60 12.24 14.59
CA GLY A 50 -16.65 13.40 13.73
C GLY A 50 -16.93 13.00 12.28
N PRO A 51 -17.10 13.98 11.37
CA PRO A 51 -17.23 13.69 9.94
C PRO A 51 -15.97 12.97 9.44
N VAL A 52 -16.17 11.96 8.58
CA VAL A 52 -15.07 11.32 7.87
C VAL A 52 -14.67 12.26 6.74
N THR A 53 -13.47 12.82 6.84
CA THR A 53 -12.93 13.75 5.84
C THR A 53 -11.99 13.00 4.91
N SER A 54 -12.32 13.00 3.61
CA SER A 54 -11.43 12.49 2.56
C SER A 54 -10.13 13.28 2.53
N LEU A 55 -9.03 12.61 2.20
CA LEU A 55 -7.77 13.32 1.96
C LEU A 55 -7.94 14.23 0.73
N PRO A 56 -7.41 15.48 0.78
CA PRO A 56 -7.36 16.32 -0.40
C PRO A 56 -6.49 15.64 -1.45
N VAL A 57 -6.91 15.79 -2.70
CA VAL A 57 -6.35 15.06 -3.83
C VAL A 57 -5.63 16.00 -4.81
N ASN A 58 -5.97 17.29 -4.76
CA ASN A 58 -5.37 18.37 -5.56
C ASN A 58 -4.30 19.11 -4.75
N ASP A 59 -3.36 18.38 -4.18
CA ASP A 59 -2.29 18.96 -3.38
C ASP A 59 -1.11 19.44 -4.26
N ASN A 60 -0.35 20.39 -3.71
CA ASN A 60 0.89 20.91 -4.24
C ASN A 60 2.01 20.54 -3.24
N PRO A 61 3.05 19.77 -3.59
CA PRO A 61 3.42 19.33 -4.94
C PRO A 61 2.47 18.28 -5.54
N PRO A 62 2.41 18.17 -6.88
CA PRO A 62 1.60 17.17 -7.54
C PRO A 62 2.00 15.76 -7.08
N LEU A 63 1.01 14.90 -6.86
CA LEU A 63 1.24 13.49 -6.53
C LEU A 63 1.81 12.68 -7.71
N SER A 64 1.75 13.24 -8.92
CA SER A 64 2.23 12.61 -10.15
C SER A 64 3.73 12.86 -10.36
N PRO A 65 4.49 11.92 -10.95
CA PRO A 65 5.89 12.13 -11.29
C PRO A 65 6.12 13.31 -12.25
N GLU A 66 7.24 14.02 -12.08
CA GLU A 66 7.65 15.09 -13.01
C GLU A 66 8.13 14.54 -14.37
N ILE A 67 8.66 13.32 -14.36
CA ILE A 67 9.21 12.66 -15.54
C ILE A 67 8.11 11.81 -16.20
N GLU A 68 7.89 12.05 -17.48
CA GLU A 68 6.93 11.30 -18.30
C GLU A 68 7.24 9.79 -18.25
N PHE A 69 6.19 8.98 -18.06
CA PHE A 69 6.27 7.53 -17.91
C PHE A 69 7.12 7.01 -16.74
N GLN A 70 7.58 7.85 -15.81
CA GLN A 70 8.25 7.35 -14.62
C GLN A 70 7.28 6.46 -13.81
N PRO A 71 7.74 5.29 -13.31
CA PRO A 71 6.91 4.40 -12.52
C PRO A 71 6.31 5.06 -11.27
N GLN A 72 5.01 4.90 -11.12
CA GLN A 72 4.22 5.28 -9.95
C GLN A 72 3.38 4.11 -9.46
N GLN A 73 2.77 4.24 -8.28
CA GLN A 73 1.90 3.21 -7.69
C GLN A 73 2.58 1.83 -7.62
N ILE A 74 3.88 1.82 -7.29
CA ILE A 74 4.70 0.62 -7.26
C ILE A 74 4.22 -0.28 -6.11
N SER A 75 3.88 -1.52 -6.44
CA SER A 75 3.38 -2.50 -5.47
C SER A 75 3.99 -3.87 -5.69
N LEU A 76 4.12 -4.61 -4.59
CA LEU A 76 4.60 -5.99 -4.57
C LEU A 76 3.48 -6.91 -4.09
N SER A 77 3.33 -8.05 -4.73
CA SER A 77 2.43 -9.11 -4.26
C SER A 77 3.08 -10.47 -4.35
N LEU A 78 2.74 -11.33 -3.38
CA LEU A 78 3.22 -12.71 -3.38
C LEU A 78 2.62 -13.47 -4.58
N SER A 79 3.41 -14.37 -5.14
CA SER A 79 2.94 -15.37 -6.08
C SER A 79 2.51 -16.64 -5.34
N SER A 80 1.97 -17.63 -6.06
CA SER A 80 1.71 -18.96 -5.50
C SER A 80 2.99 -19.72 -5.13
N ASP A 81 4.11 -19.38 -5.76
CA ASP A 81 5.43 -19.92 -5.47
C ASP A 81 6.23 -18.92 -4.62
N LEU A 82 6.72 -19.37 -3.45
CA LEU A 82 7.49 -18.58 -2.49
C LEU A 82 8.82 -18.06 -3.04
N SER A 83 9.34 -18.67 -4.11
CA SER A 83 10.52 -18.19 -4.83
C SER A 83 10.21 -17.12 -5.88
N SER A 84 8.99 -16.57 -5.86
CA SER A 84 8.57 -15.56 -6.83
C SER A 84 7.69 -14.46 -6.25
N VAL A 85 7.83 -13.26 -6.82
CA VAL A 85 7.11 -12.05 -6.43
C VAL A 85 6.65 -11.32 -7.68
N TRP A 86 5.43 -10.81 -7.66
CA TRP A 86 4.94 -9.88 -8.67
C TRP A 86 5.34 -8.46 -8.30
N VAL A 87 6.00 -7.77 -9.23
CA VAL A 87 6.23 -6.32 -9.19
C VAL A 87 5.26 -5.68 -10.16
N SER A 88 4.43 -4.75 -9.68
CA SER A 88 3.47 -4.01 -10.49
C SER A 88 3.65 -2.51 -10.30
N TRP A 89 3.40 -1.74 -11.35
CA TRP A 89 3.45 -0.27 -11.32
C TRP A 89 2.63 0.29 -12.47
N ILE A 90 2.41 1.60 -12.46
CA ILE A 90 1.76 2.34 -13.54
C ILE A 90 2.75 3.35 -14.13
N THR A 91 2.71 3.55 -15.44
CA THR A 91 3.42 4.64 -16.14
C THR A 91 2.44 5.48 -16.94
N GLY A 92 2.73 6.78 -17.04
CA GLY A 92 1.82 7.75 -17.64
C GLY A 92 0.64 8.09 -16.72
N GLU A 93 0.02 9.24 -16.98
CA GLU A 93 -1.15 9.69 -16.22
C GLU A 93 -2.43 9.06 -16.77
N TYR A 94 -3.40 8.85 -15.87
CA TYR A 94 -4.76 8.52 -16.29
C TYR A 94 -5.40 9.72 -17.01
N GLN A 95 -6.45 9.45 -17.78
CA GLN A 95 -7.26 10.47 -18.42
C GLN A 95 -8.71 10.34 -17.99
N ILE A 96 -9.39 11.47 -17.83
CA ILE A 96 -10.80 11.53 -17.45
C ILE A 96 -11.51 12.63 -18.22
N GLY A 97 -12.72 12.36 -18.70
CA GLY A 97 -13.55 13.27 -19.51
C GLY A 97 -14.06 12.61 -20.79
N ASP A 98 -14.47 13.44 -21.75
CA ASP A 98 -15.10 12.99 -22.99
C ASP A 98 -14.09 12.65 -24.09
N ASP A 99 -12.99 13.41 -24.15
CA ASP A 99 -11.93 13.29 -25.17
C ASP A 99 -10.74 12.46 -24.64
N ILE A 100 -11.00 11.24 -24.16
CA ILE A 100 -9.94 10.33 -23.72
C ILE A 100 -9.30 9.57 -24.89
N GLU A 101 -7.98 9.53 -24.94
CA GLU A 101 -7.19 8.76 -25.90
C GLU A 101 -6.41 7.68 -25.15
N PRO A 102 -6.92 6.43 -25.09
CA PRO A 102 -6.26 5.36 -24.36
C PRO A 102 -4.81 5.15 -24.82
N LEU A 103 -3.89 5.10 -23.86
CA LEU A 103 -2.47 4.88 -24.13
C LEU A 103 -2.24 3.49 -24.76
N ASP A 104 -1.28 3.39 -25.68
CA ASP A 104 -0.83 2.10 -26.19
C ASP A 104 0.02 1.40 -25.10
N PRO A 105 -0.43 0.28 -24.53
CA PRO A 105 0.34 -0.40 -23.49
C PRO A 105 1.69 -0.93 -23.98
N GLN A 106 1.90 -1.10 -25.29
CA GLN A 106 3.17 -1.54 -25.86
C GLN A 106 4.19 -0.40 -26.06
N SER A 107 3.80 0.85 -25.82
CA SER A 107 4.69 2.01 -25.98
C SER A 107 5.77 2.12 -24.91
N VAL A 108 5.61 1.43 -23.76
CA VAL A 108 6.55 1.43 -22.64
C VAL A 108 6.85 0.00 -22.20
N ALA A 109 8.13 -0.34 -22.09
CA ALA A 109 8.56 -1.68 -21.68
C ALA A 109 8.25 -1.97 -20.19
N SER A 110 8.00 -3.25 -19.90
CA SER A 110 7.75 -3.75 -18.54
C SER A 110 8.96 -4.52 -18.03
N VAL A 111 9.96 -3.83 -17.46
CA VAL A 111 11.22 -4.46 -17.02
C VAL A 111 11.47 -4.23 -15.54
N VAL A 112 11.96 -5.27 -14.86
CA VAL A 112 12.51 -5.21 -13.51
C VAL A 112 13.99 -5.58 -13.55
N GLN A 113 14.84 -4.69 -13.07
CA GLN A 113 16.25 -4.98 -12.81
C GLN A 113 16.41 -5.25 -11.32
N TYR A 114 16.95 -6.42 -10.94
CA TYR A 114 16.98 -6.84 -9.54
C TYR A 114 18.24 -7.64 -9.19
N GLY A 115 18.52 -7.75 -7.90
CA GLY A 115 19.58 -8.59 -7.38
C GLY A 115 19.56 -8.68 -5.86
N VAL A 116 20.31 -9.62 -5.32
CA VAL A 116 20.50 -9.73 -3.87
C VAL A 116 21.14 -8.43 -3.37
N TYR A 117 20.62 -7.90 -2.26
CA TYR A 117 21.09 -6.65 -1.66
C TYR A 117 22.62 -6.62 -1.55
N LYS A 118 23.25 -5.50 -1.96
CA LYS A 118 24.71 -5.31 -2.03
C LYS A 118 25.47 -6.20 -3.02
N SER A 119 24.79 -7.03 -3.82
CA SER A 119 25.41 -7.84 -4.89
C SER A 119 25.26 -7.24 -6.29
N GLY A 120 24.50 -6.13 -6.40
CA GLY A 120 24.19 -5.44 -7.67
C GLY A 120 22.97 -6.02 -8.40
N ARG A 121 22.31 -5.18 -9.22
CA ARG A 121 21.08 -5.51 -9.97
C ARG A 121 21.39 -6.13 -11.34
N ASN A 122 22.06 -7.27 -11.34
CA ASN A 122 22.54 -7.93 -12.56
C ASN A 122 21.48 -8.81 -13.25
N ASN A 123 20.34 -9.06 -12.59
CA ASN A 123 19.26 -9.87 -13.15
C ASN A 123 18.19 -8.98 -13.77
N LEU A 124 17.54 -9.50 -14.81
CA LEU A 124 16.45 -8.85 -15.51
C LEU A 124 15.24 -9.79 -15.55
N ALA A 125 14.06 -9.24 -15.31
CA ALA A 125 12.79 -9.88 -15.59
C ALA A 125 11.96 -8.95 -16.49
N ALA A 126 11.32 -9.52 -17.51
CA ALA A 126 10.38 -8.81 -18.37
C ALA A 126 8.97 -9.34 -18.11
N GLY A 127 7.97 -8.48 -18.27
CA GLY A 127 6.57 -8.84 -18.10
C GLY A 127 5.69 -8.23 -19.16
N SER A 128 4.43 -8.01 -18.79
CA SER A 128 3.38 -7.52 -19.68
C SER A 128 2.77 -6.24 -19.16
N SER A 129 2.21 -5.46 -20.07
CA SER A 129 1.47 -4.24 -19.81
C SER A 129 0.07 -4.28 -20.40
N PHE A 130 -0.85 -3.55 -19.79
CA PHE A 130 -2.21 -3.35 -20.26
C PHE A 130 -2.76 -2.02 -19.74
N ILE A 131 -3.93 -1.63 -20.24
CA ILE A 131 -4.72 -0.52 -19.73
C ILE A 131 -6.13 -1.01 -19.41
N TYR A 132 -6.88 -0.23 -18.64
CA TYR A 132 -8.33 -0.40 -18.55
C TYR A 132 -9.03 0.94 -18.71
N SER A 133 -10.29 0.87 -19.11
CA SER A 133 -11.16 2.04 -19.20
C SER A 133 -12.45 1.78 -18.46
N GLN A 134 -12.99 2.82 -17.83
CA GLN A 134 -14.33 2.84 -17.26
C GLN A 134 -15.16 3.77 -18.14
N GLN A 135 -16.13 3.20 -18.84
CA GLN A 135 -16.94 3.92 -19.82
C GLN A 135 -18.41 3.93 -19.41
N TYR A 136 -19.07 5.06 -19.67
CA TYR A 136 -20.49 5.25 -19.44
C TYR A 136 -21.18 5.63 -20.77
N PRO A 137 -22.39 5.12 -21.03
CA PRO A 137 -23.01 5.19 -22.36
C PRO A 137 -23.69 6.53 -22.70
N ASN A 138 -23.83 7.45 -21.73
CA ASN A 138 -24.57 8.72 -21.90
C ASN A 138 -23.58 9.91 -21.90
N GLU A 139 -24.02 11.08 -22.38
CA GLU A 139 -23.19 12.28 -22.55
C GLU A 139 -22.74 12.96 -21.23
N ASP A 140 -23.38 12.69 -20.09
CA ASP A 140 -23.09 13.37 -18.82
C ASP A 140 -22.01 12.75 -17.91
N PRO A 141 -21.79 11.41 -17.88
CA PRO A 141 -20.72 10.82 -17.07
C PRO A 141 -19.33 10.85 -17.74
N ASN A 142 -18.34 11.39 -17.03
CA ASN A 142 -16.95 11.38 -17.49
C ASN A 142 -16.42 9.95 -17.63
N ASN A 143 -15.89 9.62 -18.82
CA ASN A 143 -15.17 8.37 -19.04
C ASN A 143 -13.76 8.45 -18.45
N TYR A 144 -13.17 7.30 -18.14
CA TYR A 144 -11.81 7.19 -17.63
C TYR A 144 -11.02 6.16 -18.43
N THR A 145 -9.73 6.42 -18.65
CA THR A 145 -8.76 5.40 -19.04
C THR A 145 -7.51 5.52 -18.18
N SER A 146 -6.96 4.39 -17.76
CA SER A 146 -5.79 4.35 -16.89
C SER A 146 -4.51 4.76 -17.59
N GLY A 147 -3.47 5.04 -16.80
CA GLY A 147 -2.09 4.89 -17.26
C GLY A 147 -1.79 3.44 -17.68
N ILE A 148 -0.60 3.20 -18.21
CA ILE A 148 -0.16 1.85 -18.59
C ILE A 148 0.19 1.06 -17.32
N ILE A 149 -0.53 -0.03 -17.08
CA ILE A 149 -0.34 -0.91 -15.93
C ILE A 149 0.64 -2.02 -16.32
N HIS A 150 1.73 -2.15 -15.58
CA HIS A 150 2.78 -3.14 -15.81
C HIS A 150 2.73 -4.22 -14.74
N ARG A 151 2.98 -5.47 -15.14
CA ARG A 151 3.13 -6.60 -14.21
C ARG A 151 4.30 -7.48 -14.65
N VAL A 152 5.26 -7.65 -13.75
CA VAL A 152 6.44 -8.48 -13.96
C VAL A 152 6.54 -9.52 -12.85
N LEU A 153 6.63 -10.79 -13.24
CA LEU A 153 6.91 -11.88 -12.31
C LEU A 153 8.42 -12.07 -12.19
N VAL A 154 8.95 -11.83 -11.00
CA VAL A 154 10.34 -12.12 -10.66
C VAL A 154 10.38 -13.50 -10.03
N THR A 155 11.22 -14.40 -10.55
CA THR A 155 11.29 -15.82 -10.14
C THR A 155 12.70 -16.22 -9.71
N GLY A 156 12.84 -17.37 -9.06
CA GLY A 156 14.14 -17.91 -8.65
C GLY A 156 14.75 -17.13 -7.50
N LEU A 157 13.90 -16.57 -6.64
CA LEU A 157 14.30 -15.83 -5.46
C LEU A 157 14.55 -16.79 -4.29
N ASP A 158 15.61 -16.52 -3.54
CA ASP A 158 15.93 -17.23 -2.30
C ASP A 158 14.95 -16.81 -1.19
N PRO A 159 14.52 -17.73 -0.31
CA PRO A 159 13.65 -17.40 0.82
C PRO A 159 14.38 -16.52 1.85
N ASP A 160 13.62 -15.74 2.64
CA ASP A 160 14.12 -14.82 3.68
C ASP A 160 15.33 -13.96 3.24
N THR A 161 15.32 -13.52 1.97
CA THR A 161 16.45 -12.83 1.35
C THR A 161 16.04 -11.42 0.94
N MET A 162 16.91 -10.46 1.25
CA MET A 162 16.72 -9.06 0.86
C MET A 162 17.17 -8.85 -0.58
N TYR A 163 16.27 -8.34 -1.41
CA TYR A 163 16.51 -7.95 -2.79
C TYR A 163 16.42 -6.44 -2.94
N GLU A 164 17.25 -5.90 -3.82
CA GLU A 164 17.15 -4.54 -4.35
C GLU A 164 16.65 -4.60 -5.79
N TYR A 165 15.78 -3.67 -6.18
CA TYR A 165 15.24 -3.63 -7.54
C TYR A 165 14.91 -2.22 -8.03
N GLN A 166 14.84 -2.07 -9.34
CA GLN A 166 14.22 -0.95 -10.04
C GLN A 166 13.25 -1.52 -11.07
N CYS A 167 12.13 -0.84 -11.30
CA CYS A 167 11.18 -1.18 -12.36
C CYS A 167 11.06 -0.04 -13.37
N GLY A 168 10.54 -0.32 -14.57
CA GLY A 168 10.28 0.68 -15.60
C GLY A 168 10.74 0.23 -16.98
N ASP A 169 11.07 1.21 -17.82
CA ASP A 169 11.62 0.98 -19.16
C ASP A 169 13.07 1.50 -19.23
N PRO A 170 14.07 0.60 -19.37
CA PRO A 170 15.48 1.00 -19.42
C PRO A 170 15.90 1.65 -20.74
N SER A 171 15.04 1.65 -21.76
CA SER A 171 15.32 2.27 -23.07
C SER A 171 15.03 3.78 -23.11
N ILE A 172 14.27 4.28 -22.14
CA ILE A 172 13.92 5.68 -21.94
C ILE A 172 14.30 6.11 -20.51
N PRO A 173 14.34 7.41 -20.16
CA PRO A 173 14.64 7.84 -18.80
C PRO A 173 13.47 7.62 -17.81
N ALA A 174 12.85 6.42 -17.83
CA ALA A 174 11.65 6.07 -17.09
C ALA A 174 11.87 4.83 -16.20
N MET A 175 12.98 4.82 -15.46
CA MET A 175 13.23 3.83 -14.40
C MET A 175 12.85 4.43 -13.04
N SER A 176 12.35 3.59 -12.13
CA SER A 176 12.08 3.96 -10.75
C SER A 176 13.37 4.27 -9.98
N GLU A 177 13.22 4.91 -8.82
CA GLU A 177 14.23 4.86 -7.76
C GLU A 177 14.51 3.40 -7.32
N VAL A 178 15.59 3.18 -6.58
CA VAL A 178 15.90 1.85 -6.03
C VAL A 178 14.98 1.53 -4.86
N HIS A 179 14.28 0.41 -4.97
CA HIS A 179 13.41 -0.14 -3.93
C HIS A 179 13.99 -1.44 -3.37
N TYR A 180 13.46 -1.87 -2.23
CA TYR A 180 13.92 -3.06 -1.52
C TYR A 180 12.74 -3.88 -1.04
N PHE A 181 12.90 -5.20 -1.06
CA PHE A 181 11.94 -6.11 -0.43
C PHE A 181 12.66 -7.35 0.11
N ARG A 182 12.02 -7.98 1.08
CA ARG A 182 12.46 -9.28 1.62
C ARG A 182 11.45 -10.34 1.20
N THR A 183 11.94 -11.45 0.67
CA THR A 183 11.09 -12.60 0.34
C THR A 183 10.56 -13.29 1.59
N MET A 184 9.43 -13.99 1.44
CA MET A 184 8.87 -14.77 2.54
C MET A 184 9.85 -15.86 2.99
N PRO A 185 9.86 -16.20 4.29
CA PRO A 185 10.61 -17.35 4.78
C PRO A 185 10.03 -18.66 4.23
N SER A 186 10.78 -19.76 4.38
CA SER A 186 10.39 -21.08 3.90
C SER A 186 9.69 -21.89 5.01
N PRO A 187 8.37 -22.14 4.91
CA PRO A 187 7.68 -23.03 5.84
C PRO A 187 8.18 -24.49 5.70
N PRO A 188 7.99 -25.33 6.73
CA PRO A 188 7.29 -25.07 8.00
C PRO A 188 8.18 -24.54 9.12
N LYS A 189 9.48 -24.35 8.86
CA LYS A 189 10.46 -24.01 9.90
C LYS A 189 10.33 -22.55 10.34
N ASP A 190 10.08 -21.67 9.38
CA ASP A 190 10.06 -20.23 9.60
C ASP A 190 8.77 -19.61 9.04
N TYR A 191 8.28 -18.57 9.72
CA TYR A 191 7.06 -17.83 9.38
C TYR A 191 7.37 -16.32 9.32
N PRO A 192 6.63 -15.52 8.54
CA PRO A 192 6.71 -14.07 8.66
C PRO A 192 6.44 -13.66 10.10
N SER A 193 7.25 -12.74 10.63
CA SER A 193 7.17 -12.28 12.01
C SER A 193 5.85 -11.55 12.26
N ARG A 194 5.43 -10.72 11.31
CA ARG A 194 4.22 -9.90 11.41
C ARG A 194 3.44 -9.88 10.11
N VAL A 195 2.18 -10.29 10.18
CA VAL A 195 1.20 -10.14 9.12
C VAL A 195 0.18 -9.08 9.55
N ALA A 196 0.17 -7.94 8.86
CA ALA A 196 -0.85 -6.92 9.06
C ALA A 196 -2.13 -7.33 8.32
N VAL A 197 -3.29 -7.13 8.94
CA VAL A 197 -4.60 -7.38 8.34
C VAL A 197 -5.43 -6.13 8.50
N VAL A 198 -5.86 -5.54 7.38
CA VAL A 198 -6.70 -4.34 7.32
C VAL A 198 -7.74 -4.49 6.22
N GLY A 199 -8.83 -3.74 6.28
CA GLY A 199 -9.88 -3.73 5.25
C GLY A 199 -10.77 -2.50 5.42
N GLY A 200 -11.56 -2.17 4.40
CA GLY A 200 -12.40 -0.97 4.43
C GLY A 200 -11.59 0.31 4.60
N LEU A 201 -10.49 0.43 3.85
CA LEU A 201 -9.51 1.50 4.05
C LEU A 201 -10.02 2.86 3.57
N GLY A 202 -10.50 2.94 2.33
CA GLY A 202 -10.79 4.22 1.68
C GLY A 202 -9.56 5.10 1.54
N LEU A 203 -9.79 6.40 1.36
CA LEU A 203 -8.74 7.41 1.28
C LEU A 203 -9.15 8.67 2.06
N THR A 204 -8.88 8.62 3.37
CA THR A 204 -9.28 9.59 4.41
C THR A 204 -8.14 9.82 5.41
N TYR A 205 -8.24 10.85 6.26
CA TYR A 205 -7.26 11.06 7.34
C TYR A 205 -7.18 9.89 8.34
N ASN A 206 -8.29 9.16 8.52
CA ASN A 206 -8.32 7.98 9.37
C ASN A 206 -7.55 6.83 8.70
N THR A 207 -7.62 6.74 7.36
CA THR A 207 -6.83 5.80 6.57
C THR A 207 -5.34 6.07 6.76
N SER A 208 -4.89 7.32 6.64
CA SER A 208 -3.46 7.64 6.80
C SER A 208 -2.96 7.32 8.22
N THR A 209 -3.78 7.52 9.24
CA THR A 209 -3.48 7.08 10.62
C THR A 209 -3.36 5.56 10.71
N THR A 210 -4.29 4.82 10.11
CA THR A 210 -4.29 3.35 10.07
C THR A 210 -3.03 2.81 9.39
N ILE A 211 -2.68 3.35 8.22
CA ILE A 211 -1.47 2.98 7.49
C ILE A 211 -0.20 3.37 8.26
N SER A 212 -0.17 4.52 8.92
CA SER A 212 0.96 4.94 9.77
C SER A 212 1.17 3.98 10.94
N HIS A 213 0.10 3.55 11.61
CA HIS A 213 0.15 2.55 12.67
C HIS A 213 0.61 1.19 12.12
N MET A 214 0.11 0.77 10.95
CA MET A 214 0.55 -0.46 10.30
C MET A 214 2.05 -0.42 9.99
N ALA A 215 2.53 0.65 9.35
CA ALA A 215 3.93 0.81 8.97
C ALA A 215 4.87 0.86 10.19
N ALA A 216 4.47 1.53 11.28
CA ALA A 216 5.23 1.57 12.52
C ALA A 216 5.37 0.20 13.20
N ASN A 217 4.49 -0.77 12.87
CA ASN A 217 4.61 -2.14 13.31
C ASN A 217 5.50 -3.01 12.41
N HIS A 218 6.11 -2.47 11.34
CA HIS A 218 7.04 -3.16 10.47
C HIS A 218 6.56 -4.58 10.04
N PRO A 219 5.39 -4.70 9.39
CA PRO A 219 4.90 -5.98 8.92
C PRO A 219 5.75 -6.51 7.76
N ASP A 220 5.92 -7.83 7.70
CA ASP A 220 6.55 -8.52 6.57
C ASP A 220 5.55 -8.71 5.41
N LEU A 221 4.26 -8.76 5.75
CA LEU A 221 3.16 -8.96 4.82
C LEU A 221 1.95 -8.15 5.25
N ALA A 222 1.24 -7.54 4.30
CA ALA A 222 -0.05 -6.90 4.52
C ALA A 222 -1.14 -7.64 3.73
N LEU A 223 -2.21 -8.02 4.41
CA LEU A 223 -3.43 -8.57 3.83
C LEU A 223 -4.53 -7.50 3.83
N LEU A 224 -4.92 -7.06 2.64
CA LEU A 224 -5.98 -6.07 2.43
C LEU A 224 -7.29 -6.80 2.12
N VAL A 225 -8.25 -6.76 3.04
CA VAL A 225 -9.50 -7.53 3.00
C VAL A 225 -10.62 -6.67 2.38
N GLY A 226 -10.53 -6.43 1.08
CA GLY A 226 -11.56 -5.73 0.30
C GLY A 226 -11.72 -4.25 0.64
N ASP A 227 -12.63 -3.60 -0.09
CA ASP A 227 -13.03 -2.20 0.10
C ASP A 227 -11.84 -1.23 0.21
N LEU A 228 -11.16 -1.04 -0.93
CA LEU A 228 -9.88 -0.34 -1.00
C LEU A 228 -10.05 1.17 -1.17
N SER A 229 -10.40 1.65 -2.38
CA SER A 229 -10.43 3.09 -2.69
C SER A 229 -11.75 3.78 -2.39
N PHE A 230 -12.86 3.01 -2.36
CA PHE A 230 -14.24 3.52 -2.33
C PHE A 230 -14.53 4.53 -3.46
N ALA A 231 -13.97 4.28 -4.66
CA ALA A 231 -14.22 5.09 -5.85
C ALA A 231 -15.70 5.16 -6.25
N ASP A 232 -16.49 4.16 -5.86
CA ASP A 232 -17.93 4.01 -6.08
C ASP A 232 -18.80 4.82 -5.11
N LEU A 233 -18.18 5.52 -4.14
CA LEU A 233 -18.88 6.54 -3.35
C LEU A 233 -19.00 7.88 -4.09
N TYR A 234 -18.40 8.00 -5.26
CA TYR A 234 -18.24 9.24 -6.00
C TYR A 234 -18.85 9.14 -7.40
N CYS A 235 -19.44 10.24 -7.84
CA CYS A 235 -19.96 10.40 -9.18
C CYS A 235 -18.80 10.67 -10.13
N THR A 236 -18.98 10.50 -11.43
CA THR A 236 -17.89 10.60 -12.43
C THR A 236 -17.21 11.98 -12.48
N ASN A 237 -17.86 13.02 -11.98
CA ASN A 237 -17.31 14.37 -11.83
C ASN A 237 -16.50 14.58 -10.53
N GLY A 238 -16.32 13.54 -9.71
CA GLY A 238 -15.55 13.60 -8.46
C GLY A 238 -16.33 14.15 -7.26
N THR A 239 -17.61 14.46 -7.41
CA THR A 239 -18.48 14.78 -6.26
C THR A 239 -18.87 13.51 -5.52
N LEU A 240 -19.03 13.59 -4.19
CA LEU A 240 -19.63 12.49 -3.43
C LEU A 240 -21.04 12.27 -3.95
N CYS A 241 -21.36 11.06 -4.39
CA CYS A 241 -22.72 10.75 -4.79
C CYS A 241 -23.61 10.80 -3.54
N ASP A 242 -24.78 11.43 -3.66
CA ASP A 242 -25.69 11.61 -2.54
C ASP A 242 -26.38 10.29 -2.17
N PHE A 243 -25.74 9.50 -1.30
CA PHE A 243 -26.32 8.29 -0.74
C PHE A 243 -27.34 8.57 0.37
N GLN A 244 -27.54 9.82 0.80
CA GLN A 244 -28.35 10.13 1.99
C GLN A 244 -29.82 9.74 1.85
N ASN A 245 -30.32 9.49 0.63
CA ASN A 245 -31.72 9.09 0.42
C ASN A 245 -31.92 7.65 -0.07
N CYS A 246 -30.87 6.84 -0.31
CA CYS A 246 -31.01 5.60 -1.10
C CYS A 246 -31.83 5.83 -2.40
N SER A 247 -31.85 7.07 -2.88
CA SER A 247 -32.51 7.48 -4.10
C SER A 247 -31.40 7.57 -5.11
N PHE A 248 -31.35 6.59 -6.00
CA PHE A 248 -30.50 6.68 -7.18
C PHE A 248 -30.66 8.08 -7.79
N PRO A 249 -29.55 8.80 -8.08
CA PRO A 249 -29.63 9.95 -8.97
C PRO A 249 -30.38 9.54 -10.25
N GLN A 250 -30.89 10.49 -11.03
CA GLN A 250 -31.63 10.21 -12.26
C GLN A 250 -30.83 9.40 -13.33
N SER A 251 -29.57 9.04 -13.04
CA SER A 251 -28.75 8.09 -13.78
C SER A 251 -29.09 6.63 -13.38
N PRO A 252 -29.47 5.75 -14.33
CA PRO A 252 -29.81 4.36 -14.06
C PRO A 252 -28.59 3.46 -13.71
N LEU A 253 -27.38 4.02 -13.61
CA LEU A 253 -26.13 3.30 -13.40
C LEU A 253 -25.43 3.78 -12.13
N GLN A 254 -24.85 2.85 -11.37
CA GLN A 254 -23.93 3.18 -10.29
C GLN A 254 -22.63 3.73 -10.89
N GLU A 255 -22.32 4.98 -10.55
CA GLU A 255 -21.11 5.67 -11.01
C GLU A 255 -19.90 5.39 -10.11
N THR A 256 -18.71 5.69 -10.63
CA THR A 256 -17.44 5.61 -9.92
C THR A 256 -16.53 6.75 -10.37
N TYR A 257 -15.80 7.36 -9.45
CA TYR A 257 -14.69 8.26 -9.75
C TYR A 257 -13.35 7.52 -9.71
N GLN A 258 -12.96 6.95 -10.84
CA GLN A 258 -11.76 6.10 -10.98
C GLN A 258 -10.44 6.74 -10.50
N PRO A 259 -10.20 8.07 -10.61
CA PRO A 259 -9.00 8.69 -10.06
C PRO A 259 -8.77 8.38 -8.57
N ARG A 260 -9.81 8.06 -7.78
CA ARG A 260 -9.65 7.60 -6.38
C ARG A 260 -8.78 6.35 -6.26
N TRP A 261 -8.76 5.46 -7.25
CA TRP A 261 -7.82 4.33 -7.30
C TRP A 261 -6.39 4.80 -7.48
N ASP A 262 -6.16 5.72 -8.42
CA ASP A 262 -4.83 6.28 -8.67
C ASP A 262 -4.27 6.99 -7.44
N HIS A 263 -5.09 7.81 -6.77
CA HIS A 263 -4.69 8.50 -5.54
C HIS A 263 -4.52 7.58 -4.34
N TRP A 264 -5.18 6.42 -4.32
CA TRP A 264 -4.99 5.42 -3.29
C TRP A 264 -3.70 4.62 -3.49
N GLY A 265 -3.31 4.39 -4.75
CA GLY A 265 -2.06 3.70 -5.09
C GLY A 265 -0.80 4.56 -4.92
N ARG A 266 -0.93 5.89 -4.92
CA ARG A 266 0.16 6.86 -4.69
C ARG A 266 0.42 7.05 -3.20
#